data_AF-A0A8T5UGJ9-F1
#
_entry.id   AF-A0A8T5UGJ9-F1
#
_cell.length_a   1.000
_cell.length_b   1.000
_cell.length_c   1.000
_cell.angle_alpha   90.00
_cell.angle_beta   90.00
_cell.angle_gamma   90.00
#
_symmetry.space_group_name_H-M   'P 1'
#
loop_
_entity.id
_entity.type
_entity.pdbx_description
1 polymer ?
#
loop_
_entity_poly.entity_id
_entity_poly.type
_entity_poly.pdbx_seq_one_letter_code
_entity_poly.pdbx_strand_id
1 'polypeptide(L)'
;MDLTIPRKDLSDMVLYIWKIIGLSSISSSDLLYSLSFELFLFDPKEAKKFVETAISQKYLILERGDNLKLSKELNQELSMWQIKRKEEISERLTSSKRIKDLRVEKGNLIINSNQFKTLFKLFVDEVTAGRSASILQSDIKLLKFDDKTGILKATVKGSQENIYKIEINVKLKILKHDCHDFQTRKSKSKKFCKHLARLFFLLKEQDETSATYFLKEIGDNINDWEFND
;
A
#
# COMPACT_ATOMS: atom_id res chain seq x y z
N MET A 1 -5.83 3.70 -21.61
CA MET A 1 -5.66 2.24 -21.60
C MET A 1 -7.00 1.72 -22.04
N ASP A 2 -7.08 1.17 -23.24
CA ASP A 2 -8.35 0.65 -23.72
C ASP A 2 -8.65 -0.62 -22.92
N LEU A 3 -9.67 -0.57 -22.08
CA LEU A 3 -10.06 -1.66 -21.16
C LEU A 3 -11.02 -2.63 -21.86
N THR A 4 -11.18 -2.50 -23.17
CA THR A 4 -12.06 -3.34 -23.98
C THR A 4 -11.50 -4.75 -24.07
N ILE A 5 -12.29 -5.72 -23.61
CA ILE A 5 -12.01 -7.13 -23.78
C ILE A 5 -12.07 -7.45 -25.29
N PRO A 6 -11.00 -8.00 -25.90
CA PRO A 6 -10.92 -8.21 -27.34
C PRO A 6 -11.71 -9.46 -27.77
N ARG A 7 -13.04 -9.45 -27.61
CA ARG A 7 -13.91 -10.61 -27.85
C ARG A 7 -13.98 -11.07 -29.32
N LYS A 8 -13.46 -10.29 -30.26
CA LYS A 8 -13.58 -10.54 -31.71
C LYS A 8 -12.40 -11.32 -32.31
N ASP A 9 -11.23 -11.20 -31.72
CA ASP A 9 -10.01 -11.86 -32.20
C ASP A 9 -9.56 -12.94 -31.21
N LEU A 10 -9.37 -14.16 -31.71
CA LEU A 10 -9.07 -15.30 -30.86
C LEU A 10 -7.68 -15.20 -30.23
N SER A 11 -6.67 -14.82 -31.01
CA SER A 11 -5.30 -14.62 -30.53
C SER A 11 -5.22 -13.53 -29.46
N ASP A 12 -5.85 -12.39 -29.70
CA ASP A 12 -5.88 -11.28 -28.75
C ASP A 12 -6.60 -11.66 -27.46
N MET A 13 -7.69 -12.43 -27.56
CA MET A 13 -8.43 -12.92 -26.40
C MET A 13 -7.60 -13.91 -25.58
N VAL A 14 -6.92 -14.86 -26.23
CA VAL A 14 -5.99 -15.79 -25.57
C VAL A 14 -4.87 -15.03 -24.86
N LEU A 15 -4.26 -14.06 -25.54
CA LEU A 15 -3.18 -13.25 -24.97
C LEU A 15 -3.69 -12.38 -23.80
N TYR A 16 -4.90 -11.82 -23.91
CA TYR A 16 -5.54 -11.06 -22.85
C TYR A 16 -5.77 -11.91 -21.59
N ILE A 17 -6.26 -13.13 -21.74
CA ILE A 17 -6.42 -14.09 -20.64
C ILE A 17 -5.07 -14.37 -19.97
N TRP A 18 -4.01 -14.61 -20.75
CA TRP A 18 -2.68 -14.87 -20.19
C TRP A 18 -2.06 -13.66 -19.49
N LYS A 19 -2.36 -12.43 -19.94
CA LYS A 19 -2.00 -11.19 -19.22
C LYS A 19 -2.64 -11.11 -17.84
N ILE A 20 -3.80 -11.75 -17.63
CA ILE A 20 -4.50 -11.81 -16.34
C ILE A 20 -3.97 -12.96 -15.49
N ILE A 21 -3.90 -14.18 -16.04
CA ILE A 21 -3.48 -15.38 -15.31
C ILE A 21 -2.03 -15.24 -14.83
N GLY A 22 -1.14 -14.72 -15.67
CA GLY A 22 0.26 -14.47 -15.30
C GLY A 22 1.11 -15.72 -15.03
N LEU A 23 0.66 -16.89 -15.45
CA LEU A 23 1.37 -18.17 -15.32
C LEU A 23 1.99 -18.60 -16.66
N SER A 24 3.11 -19.34 -16.61
CA SER A 24 3.76 -19.90 -17.79
C SER A 24 2.97 -21.04 -18.43
N SER A 25 2.22 -21.77 -17.62
CA SER A 25 1.30 -22.83 -18.02
C SER A 25 0.20 -23.01 -16.97
N ILE A 26 -0.91 -23.61 -17.37
CA ILE A 26 -2.09 -23.87 -16.53
C ILE A 26 -2.76 -25.15 -16.98
N SER A 27 -3.32 -25.95 -16.06
CA SER A 27 -4.05 -27.16 -16.45
C SER A 27 -5.32 -26.81 -17.24
N SER A 28 -5.77 -27.72 -18.11
CA SER A 28 -7.00 -27.52 -18.89
C SER A 28 -8.22 -27.31 -17.98
N SER A 29 -8.34 -28.09 -16.91
CA SER A 29 -9.41 -27.94 -15.92
C SER A 29 -9.38 -26.60 -15.21
N ASP A 30 -8.19 -26.13 -14.80
CA ASP A 30 -8.06 -24.86 -14.08
C ASP A 30 -8.34 -23.69 -15.02
N LEU A 31 -7.88 -23.77 -16.28
CA LEU A 31 -8.19 -22.74 -17.27
C LEU A 31 -9.69 -22.63 -17.50
N LEU A 32 -10.40 -23.76 -17.67
CA LEU A 32 -11.86 -23.75 -17.83
C LEU A 32 -12.58 -23.16 -16.62
N TYR A 33 -12.11 -23.51 -15.42
CA TYR A 33 -12.64 -22.97 -14.18
C TYR A 33 -12.42 -21.46 -14.09
N SER A 34 -11.19 -20.98 -14.32
CA SER A 34 -10.85 -19.56 -14.30
C SER A 34 -11.67 -18.77 -15.33
N LEU A 35 -11.84 -19.27 -16.55
CA LEU A 35 -12.62 -18.60 -17.59
C LEU A 35 -14.10 -18.47 -17.23
N SER A 36 -14.67 -19.50 -16.60
CA SER A 36 -16.11 -19.58 -16.35
C SER A 36 -16.54 -18.96 -15.03
N PHE A 37 -15.75 -19.15 -13.98
CA PHE A 37 -16.16 -18.88 -12.60
C PHE A 37 -15.31 -17.83 -11.89
N GLU A 38 -14.06 -17.60 -12.31
CA GLU A 38 -13.23 -16.56 -11.69
C GLU A 38 -13.27 -15.24 -12.48
N LEU A 39 -13.10 -15.35 -13.80
CA LEU A 39 -13.04 -14.20 -14.71
C LEU A 39 -14.38 -13.87 -15.35
N PHE A 40 -15.36 -14.78 -15.26
CA PHE A 40 -16.70 -14.65 -15.85
C PHE A 40 -16.66 -14.20 -17.33
N LEU A 41 -15.70 -14.72 -18.10
CA LEU A 41 -15.49 -14.33 -19.50
C LEU A 41 -16.42 -15.07 -20.45
N PHE A 42 -16.72 -16.33 -20.10
CA PHE A 42 -17.51 -17.28 -20.89
C PHE A 42 -18.38 -18.12 -19.96
N ASP A 43 -19.48 -18.68 -20.46
CA ASP A 43 -20.14 -19.79 -19.76
C ASP A 43 -19.30 -21.09 -19.88
N PRO A 44 -19.58 -22.15 -19.10
CA PRO A 44 -18.78 -23.38 -19.14
C PRO A 44 -18.70 -24.07 -20.52
N LYS A 45 -19.76 -23.98 -21.33
CA LYS A 45 -19.79 -24.58 -22.68
C LYS A 45 -18.97 -23.74 -23.66
N GLU A 46 -19.12 -22.43 -23.57
CA GLU A 46 -18.36 -21.47 -24.36
C GLU A 46 -16.87 -21.50 -24.02
N ALA A 47 -16.51 -21.60 -22.74
CA ALA A 47 -15.13 -21.72 -22.28
C ALA A 47 -14.46 -22.97 -22.87
N LYS A 48 -15.16 -24.12 -22.83
CA LYS A 48 -14.68 -25.35 -23.44
C LYS A 48 -14.43 -25.20 -24.93
N LYS A 49 -15.42 -24.67 -25.66
CA LYS A 49 -15.31 -24.42 -27.10
C LYS A 49 -14.16 -23.46 -27.43
N PHE A 50 -13.99 -22.42 -26.62
CA PHE A 50 -12.91 -21.44 -26.76
C PHE A 50 -11.54 -22.11 -26.63
N VAL A 51 -11.32 -22.90 -25.57
CA VAL A 51 -10.04 -23.59 -25.33
C VAL A 51 -9.75 -24.59 -26.45
N GLU A 52 -10.73 -25.39 -26.85
CA GLU A 52 -10.58 -26.34 -27.97
C GLU A 52 -10.22 -25.62 -29.28
N THR A 53 -10.88 -24.50 -29.56
CA THR A 53 -10.60 -23.69 -30.76
C THR A 53 -9.19 -23.11 -30.70
N ALA A 54 -8.78 -22.57 -29.54
CA ALA A 54 -7.44 -22.00 -29.34
C ALA A 54 -6.32 -23.05 -29.49
N ILE A 55 -6.56 -24.29 -29.04
CA ILE A 55 -5.65 -25.42 -29.27
C ILE A 55 -5.61 -25.77 -30.76
N SER A 56 -6.77 -25.88 -31.42
CA SER A 56 -6.86 -26.25 -32.84
C SER A 56 -6.13 -25.25 -33.75
N GLN A 57 -6.19 -23.96 -33.41
CA GLN A 57 -5.51 -22.89 -34.13
C GLN A 57 -4.06 -22.66 -33.65
N LYS A 58 -3.55 -23.53 -32.77
CA LYS A 58 -2.18 -23.53 -32.25
C LYS A 58 -1.78 -22.28 -31.45
N TYR A 59 -2.75 -21.53 -30.94
CA TYR A 59 -2.50 -20.45 -29.97
C TYR A 59 -2.19 -21.00 -28.59
N LEU A 60 -2.79 -22.14 -28.25
CA LEU A 60 -2.47 -22.94 -27.07
C LEU A 60 -1.81 -24.25 -27.46
N ILE A 61 -0.78 -24.62 -26.71
CA ILE A 61 -0.04 -25.87 -26.88
C ILE A 61 -0.28 -26.74 -25.66
N LEU A 62 -0.77 -27.95 -25.91
CA LEU A 62 -0.93 -28.98 -24.89
C LEU A 62 0.43 -29.64 -24.60
N GLU A 63 0.84 -29.59 -23.34
CA GLU A 63 2.04 -30.24 -22.81
C GLU A 63 1.70 -31.58 -22.13
N ARG A 64 2.74 -32.30 -21.68
CA ARG A 64 2.55 -33.52 -20.90
C ARG A 64 1.82 -33.20 -19.60
N GLY A 65 0.77 -33.96 -19.29
CA GLY A 65 0.01 -33.81 -18.05
C GLY A 65 -1.13 -32.80 -18.10
N ASP A 66 -1.76 -32.60 -19.26
CA ASP A 66 -2.95 -31.73 -19.44
C ASP A 66 -2.71 -30.23 -19.19
N ASN A 67 -1.45 -29.81 -19.19
CA ASN A 67 -1.08 -28.42 -19.07
C ASN A 67 -1.11 -27.72 -20.43
N LEU A 68 -1.64 -26.50 -20.42
CA LEU A 68 -1.73 -25.60 -21.56
C LEU A 68 -0.75 -24.46 -21.37
N LYS A 69 -0.04 -24.12 -22.44
CA LYS A 69 0.79 -22.92 -22.53
C LYS A 69 0.50 -22.16 -23.81
N LEU A 70 0.94 -20.91 -23.88
CA LEU A 70 0.92 -20.15 -25.11
C LEU A 70 1.83 -20.75 -26.18
N SER A 71 1.47 -20.52 -27.43
CA SER A 71 2.37 -20.69 -28.56
C SER A 71 3.63 -19.85 -28.40
N LYS A 72 4.68 -20.18 -29.16
CA LYS A 72 5.96 -19.46 -29.09
C LYS A 72 5.77 -17.99 -29.44
N GLU A 73 4.96 -17.71 -30.46
CA GLU A 73 4.66 -16.38 -30.97
C GLU A 73 3.93 -15.54 -29.93
N LEU A 74 2.84 -16.06 -29.36
CA LEU A 74 2.06 -15.35 -28.33
C LEU A 74 2.85 -15.18 -27.03
N ASN A 75 3.70 -16.14 -26.67
CA ASN A 75 4.55 -16.01 -25.50
C ASN A 75 5.61 -14.92 -25.66
N GLN A 76 6.16 -14.76 -26.87
CA GLN A 76 7.08 -13.65 -27.19
C GLN A 76 6.35 -12.31 -27.08
N GLU A 77 5.12 -12.22 -27.61
CA GLU A 77 4.31 -11.01 -27.51
C GLU A 77 3.98 -10.66 -26.04
N LEU A 78 3.59 -11.66 -25.24
CA LEU A 78 3.36 -11.49 -23.81
C LEU A 78 4.61 -10.96 -23.10
N SER A 79 5.78 -11.53 -23.40
CA SER A 79 7.05 -11.11 -22.79
C SER A 79 7.40 -9.67 -23.14
N MET A 80 7.24 -9.28 -24.40
CA MET A 80 7.44 -7.89 -24.85
C MET A 80 6.47 -6.94 -24.14
N TRP A 81 5.21 -7.34 -24.00
CA TRP A 81 4.22 -6.57 -23.26
C TRP A 81 4.60 -6.43 -21.78
N GLN A 82 5.05 -7.49 -21.13
CA GLN A 82 5.48 -7.46 -19.72
C GLN A 82 6.68 -6.54 -19.50
N ILE A 83 7.67 -6.57 -20.40
CA ILE A 83 8.84 -5.68 -20.36
C ILE A 83 8.39 -4.22 -20.49
N LYS A 84 7.63 -3.91 -21.55
CA LYS A 84 7.10 -2.55 -21.77
C LYS A 84 6.25 -2.09 -20.59
N ARG A 85 5.40 -2.97 -20.04
CA ARG A 85 4.56 -2.65 -18.89
C ARG A 85 5.39 -2.35 -17.65
N LYS A 86 6.47 -3.10 -17.41
CA LYS A 86 7.41 -2.86 -16.31
C LYS A 86 8.12 -1.51 -16.48
N GLU A 87 8.54 -1.18 -17.70
CA GLU A 87 9.11 0.12 -18.05
C GLU A 87 8.11 1.24 -17.82
N GLU A 88 6.88 1.15 -18.32
CA GLU A 88 5.82 2.14 -18.10
C GLU A 88 5.49 2.33 -16.61
N ILE A 89 5.45 1.24 -15.83
CA ILE A 89 5.23 1.32 -14.37
C ILE A 89 6.43 2.02 -13.72
N SER A 90 7.66 1.64 -14.09
CA SER A 90 8.89 2.27 -13.59
C SER A 90 8.92 3.76 -13.93
N GLU A 91 8.63 4.13 -15.17
CA GLU A 91 8.53 5.50 -15.65
C GLU A 91 7.42 6.27 -14.94
N ARG A 92 6.25 5.68 -14.70
CA ARG A 92 5.21 6.34 -13.90
C ARG A 92 5.66 6.55 -12.46
N LEU A 93 6.37 5.60 -11.87
CA LEU A 93 6.91 5.72 -10.53
C LEU A 93 8.02 6.78 -10.46
N THR A 94 8.92 6.85 -11.44
CA THR A 94 9.98 7.86 -11.52
C THR A 94 9.45 9.23 -11.91
N SER A 95 8.46 9.32 -12.80
CA SER A 95 7.75 10.56 -13.14
C SER A 95 6.94 11.07 -11.96
N SER A 96 6.33 10.17 -11.17
CA SER A 96 5.67 10.55 -9.91
C SER A 96 6.68 11.02 -8.85
N LYS A 97 7.92 10.51 -8.86
CA LYS A 97 9.03 11.02 -8.04
C LYS A 97 9.55 12.37 -8.58
N ARG A 98 9.76 12.51 -9.89
CA ARG A 98 10.22 13.76 -10.55
C ARG A 98 9.20 14.89 -10.48
N ILE A 99 7.89 14.61 -10.58
CA ILE A 99 6.83 15.61 -10.34
C ILE A 99 6.79 16.00 -8.86
N LYS A 100 7.16 15.08 -7.94
CA LYS A 100 7.40 15.41 -6.53
C LYS A 100 8.62 16.32 -6.36
N ASP A 101 9.71 16.08 -7.09
CA ASP A 101 10.96 16.85 -6.98
C ASP A 101 10.88 18.22 -7.70
N LEU A 102 10.26 18.31 -8.88
CA LEU A 102 10.07 19.55 -9.64
C LEU A 102 9.07 20.53 -8.99
N ARG A 103 8.21 20.06 -8.09
CA ARG A 103 7.34 20.91 -7.27
C ARG A 103 8.06 21.53 -6.06
N VAL A 104 9.28 21.09 -5.75
CA VAL A 104 10.10 21.66 -4.66
C VAL A 104 10.75 22.98 -5.08
N GLU A 105 10.96 23.21 -6.38
CA GLU A 105 11.74 24.38 -6.84
C GLU A 105 10.92 25.62 -7.23
N LYS A 106 9.59 25.53 -7.43
CA LYS A 106 8.77 26.69 -7.75
C LYS A 106 7.68 26.89 -6.71
N GLY A 107 7.92 27.88 -5.85
CA GLY A 107 7.11 28.25 -4.70
C GLY A 107 5.61 28.34 -4.99
N ASN A 108 4.85 27.50 -4.30
CA ASN A 108 3.66 27.82 -3.50
C ASN A 108 3.01 26.50 -3.07
N LEU A 109 2.99 26.28 -1.76
CA LEU A 109 2.60 25.04 -1.08
C LEU A 109 1.17 24.61 -1.42
N ILE A 110 1.02 23.62 -2.30
CA ILE A 110 -0.18 22.78 -2.37
C ILE A 110 0.05 21.58 -1.45
N ILE A 111 -0.62 21.59 -0.31
CA ILE A 111 -0.58 20.59 0.75
C ILE A 111 -0.96 19.21 0.16
N ASN A 112 0.02 18.31 0.10
CA ASN A 112 -0.11 16.96 -0.45
C ASN A 112 -0.77 16.02 0.57
N SER A 113 -2.00 15.58 0.28
CA SER A 113 -2.81 14.63 1.06
C SER A 113 -2.23 13.21 1.26
N ASN A 114 -0.95 13.00 0.95
CA ASN A 114 -0.27 11.69 1.05
C ASN A 114 1.10 11.75 1.76
N GLN A 115 1.53 12.92 2.23
CA GLN A 115 2.79 13.06 2.98
C GLN A 115 2.64 12.47 4.38
N PHE A 116 1.55 12.81 5.08
CA PHE A 116 1.24 12.24 6.40
C PHE A 116 1.31 10.71 6.37
N LYS A 117 0.61 10.07 5.43
CA LYS A 117 0.54 8.59 5.34
C LYS A 117 1.91 7.96 5.13
N THR A 118 2.77 8.60 4.34
CA THR A 118 4.13 8.11 4.08
C THR A 118 4.98 8.18 5.34
N LEU A 119 4.98 9.32 6.04
CA LEU A 119 5.74 9.51 7.29
C LEU A 119 5.20 8.64 8.42
N PHE A 120 3.87 8.53 8.53
CA PHE A 120 3.21 7.72 9.55
C PHE A 120 3.63 6.24 9.46
N LYS A 121 3.73 5.68 8.25
CA LYS A 121 4.19 4.31 8.01
C LYS A 121 5.64 4.04 8.42
N LEU A 122 6.47 5.08 8.61
CA LEU A 122 7.81 4.92 9.17
C LEU A 122 7.77 4.47 10.63
N PHE A 123 6.72 4.83 11.37
CA PHE A 123 6.61 4.58 12.81
C PHE A 123 5.60 3.50 13.17
N VAL A 124 4.61 3.24 12.31
CA VAL A 124 3.47 2.38 12.59
C VAL A 124 3.35 1.29 11.51
N ASP A 125 3.45 0.03 11.93
CA ASP A 125 3.13 -1.14 11.11
C ASP A 125 1.60 -1.34 10.97
N GLU A 126 1.17 -2.11 9.96
CA GLU A 126 -0.27 -2.30 9.67
C GLU A 126 -1.04 -2.93 10.82
N VAL A 127 -0.42 -3.84 11.57
CA VAL A 127 -1.04 -4.48 12.75
C VAL A 127 -1.28 -3.45 13.86
N THR A 128 -0.30 -2.59 14.11
CA THR A 128 -0.39 -1.51 15.11
C THR A 128 -1.41 -0.46 14.70
N ALA A 129 -1.47 -0.11 13.40
CA ALA A 129 -2.49 0.78 12.86
C ALA A 129 -3.90 0.19 13.05
N GLY A 130 -4.11 -1.09 12.73
CA GLY A 130 -5.37 -1.78 12.96
C GLY A 130 -5.79 -1.78 14.44
N ARG A 131 -4.84 -2.06 15.35
CA ARG A 131 -5.09 -2.01 16.81
C ARG A 131 -5.44 -0.62 17.32
N SER A 132 -4.98 0.45 16.67
CA SER A 132 -5.29 1.82 17.08
C SER A 132 -6.77 2.18 16.96
N ALA A 133 -7.51 1.52 16.06
CA ALA A 133 -8.95 1.76 15.86
C ALA A 133 -9.80 1.38 17.09
N SER A 134 -9.27 0.53 17.99
CA SER A 134 -9.94 0.18 19.26
C SER A 134 -9.94 1.29 20.30
N ILE A 135 -9.14 2.35 20.11
CA ILE A 135 -9.05 3.50 21.01
C ILE A 135 -10.04 4.56 20.52
N LEU A 136 -11.02 4.92 21.35
CA LEU A 136 -12.00 5.92 20.97
C LEU A 136 -11.36 7.31 20.90
N GLN A 137 -11.91 8.19 20.07
CA GLN A 137 -11.44 9.57 20.01
C GLN A 137 -11.63 10.29 21.36
N SER A 138 -12.72 9.98 22.07
CA SER A 138 -13.03 10.47 23.41
C SER A 138 -12.02 10.05 24.48
N ASP A 139 -11.23 9.01 24.22
CA ASP A 139 -10.21 8.53 25.14
C ASP A 139 -8.92 9.35 25.08
N ILE A 140 -8.78 10.22 24.08
CA ILE A 140 -7.63 11.10 23.91
C ILE A 140 -8.01 12.53 24.28
N LYS A 141 -7.27 13.09 25.24
CA LYS A 141 -7.36 14.50 25.61
C LYS A 141 -6.08 15.21 25.22
N LEU A 142 -6.17 16.08 24.22
CA LEU A 142 -5.08 16.97 23.83
C LEU A 142 -4.93 18.09 24.86
N LEU A 143 -3.72 18.24 25.40
CA LEU A 143 -3.35 19.29 26.35
C LEU A 143 -2.63 20.45 25.66
N LYS A 144 -1.79 20.13 24.66
CA LYS A 144 -1.11 21.12 23.81
C LYS A 144 -0.84 20.51 22.45
N PHE A 145 -1.09 21.26 21.38
CA PHE A 145 -0.75 20.89 20.01
C PHE A 145 -0.36 22.16 19.27
N ASP A 146 0.94 22.41 19.19
CA ASP A 146 1.49 23.67 18.68
C ASP A 146 2.82 23.39 17.96
N ASP A 147 2.76 23.43 16.63
CA ASP A 147 3.88 23.23 15.74
C ASP A 147 4.90 24.38 15.79
N LYS A 148 4.46 25.62 16.02
CA LYS A 148 5.36 26.79 16.16
C LYS A 148 6.28 26.65 17.36
N THR A 149 5.77 26.15 18.49
CA THR A 149 6.62 25.87 19.66
C THR A 149 7.27 24.48 19.61
N GLY A 150 6.81 23.60 18.72
CA GLY A 150 7.30 22.23 18.59
C GLY A 150 6.90 21.34 19.76
N ILE A 151 5.76 21.62 20.41
CA ILE A 151 5.31 20.91 21.61
C ILE A 151 3.94 20.29 21.37
N LEU A 152 3.86 18.99 21.61
CA LEU A 152 2.63 18.21 21.62
C LEU A 152 2.52 17.46 22.95
N LYS A 153 1.41 17.68 23.67
CA LYS A 153 1.10 17.02 24.94
C LYS A 153 -0.31 16.47 24.88
N ALA A 154 -0.47 15.21 25.25
CA ALA A 154 -1.76 14.55 25.29
C ALA A 154 -1.82 13.54 26.43
N THR A 155 -3.04 13.14 26.75
CA THR A 155 -3.31 11.98 27.59
C THR A 155 -4.23 11.03 26.86
N VAL A 156 -4.10 9.74 27.12
CA VAL A 156 -4.88 8.69 26.46
C VAL A 156 -5.28 7.64 27.48
N LYS A 157 -6.57 7.27 27.51
CA LYS A 157 -7.05 6.19 28.37
C LYS A 157 -6.59 4.83 27.84
N GLY A 158 -6.05 4.01 28.74
CA GLY A 158 -5.65 2.63 28.52
C GLY A 158 -6.76 1.62 28.80
N SER A 159 -6.45 0.34 28.58
CA SER A 159 -7.41 -0.77 28.72
C SER A 159 -7.90 -1.04 30.16
N GLN A 160 -7.28 -0.43 31.18
CA GLN A 160 -7.63 -0.56 32.60
C GLN A 160 -7.95 0.81 33.22
N GLU A 161 -8.48 1.75 32.42
CA GLU A 161 -8.72 3.16 32.82
C GLU A 161 -7.47 3.97 33.23
N ASN A 162 -6.29 3.35 33.23
CA ASN A 162 -5.02 4.04 33.40
C ASN A 162 -4.85 5.13 32.35
N ILE A 163 -4.55 6.35 32.79
CA ILE A 163 -4.30 7.50 31.91
C ILE A 163 -2.82 7.54 31.59
N TYR A 164 -2.48 7.25 30.33
CA TYR A 164 -1.12 7.36 29.84
C TYR A 164 -0.84 8.78 29.35
N LYS A 165 0.36 9.28 29.58
CA LYS A 165 0.83 10.59 29.13
C LYS A 165 1.63 10.45 27.85
N ILE A 166 1.48 11.42 26.96
CA ILE A 166 2.28 11.55 25.74
C ILE A 166 2.85 12.96 25.71
N GLU A 167 4.15 13.08 25.55
CA GLU A 167 4.85 14.35 25.34
C GLU A 167 5.82 14.21 24.17
N ILE A 168 5.69 15.12 23.19
CA ILE A 168 6.62 15.26 22.08
C ILE A 168 7.16 16.68 22.14
N ASN A 169 8.49 16.81 22.17
CA ASN A 169 9.19 18.08 22.15
C ASN A 169 10.26 18.05 21.06
N VAL A 170 10.02 18.77 19.98
CA VAL A 170 10.92 18.83 18.81
C VAL A 170 12.26 19.45 19.16
N LYS A 171 12.27 20.52 19.98
CA LYS A 171 13.52 21.21 20.36
C LYS A 171 14.44 20.32 21.19
N LEU A 172 13.86 19.57 22.12
CA LEU A 172 14.60 18.61 22.94
C LEU A 172 14.83 17.27 22.23
N LYS A 173 14.16 17.04 21.09
CA LYS A 173 14.12 15.74 20.38
C LYS A 173 13.70 14.58 21.28
N ILE A 174 12.66 14.79 22.09
CA ILE A 174 12.15 13.76 23.01
C ILE A 174 10.71 13.39 22.66
N LEU A 175 10.45 12.08 22.63
CA LEU A 175 9.11 11.49 22.67
C LEU A 175 8.97 10.68 23.96
N LYS A 176 8.15 11.15 24.91
CA LYS A 176 7.82 10.44 26.14
C LYS A 176 6.46 9.79 26.07
N HIS A 177 6.38 8.53 26.49
CA HIS A 177 5.11 7.85 26.66
C HIS A 177 5.21 6.67 27.63
N ASP A 178 4.30 6.62 28.60
CA ASP A 178 4.34 5.70 29.75
C ASP A 178 3.50 4.42 29.57
N CYS A 179 3.02 4.11 28.35
CA CYS A 179 2.28 2.86 28.15
C CYS A 179 3.23 1.65 28.06
N HIS A 180 2.83 0.53 28.65
CA HIS A 180 3.65 -0.68 28.74
C HIS A 180 4.25 -1.14 27.38
N ASP A 181 3.45 -1.14 26.31
CA ASP A 181 3.92 -1.53 24.97
C ASP A 181 5.01 -0.59 24.44
N PHE A 182 4.90 0.69 24.77
CA PHE A 182 5.90 1.68 24.39
C PHE A 182 7.20 1.49 25.15
N GLN A 183 7.11 1.47 26.48
CA GLN A 183 8.26 1.38 27.39
C GLN A 183 9.09 0.11 27.14
N THR A 184 8.42 -1.02 26.96
CA THR A 184 9.10 -2.32 26.86
C THR A 184 9.67 -2.62 25.48
N ARG A 185 8.99 -2.17 24.41
CA ARG A 185 9.30 -2.57 23.03
C ARG A 185 9.44 -1.40 22.06
N LYS A 186 8.43 -0.54 21.96
CA LYS A 186 8.37 0.42 20.84
C LYS A 186 9.41 1.53 20.97
N SER A 187 9.73 1.97 22.18
CA SER A 187 10.79 2.95 22.47
C SER A 187 12.14 2.52 21.90
N LYS A 188 12.57 1.29 22.22
CA LYS A 188 13.85 0.69 21.76
C LYS A 188 13.94 0.60 20.24
N SER A 189 12.83 0.27 19.58
CA SER A 189 12.76 0.18 18.12
C SER A 189 12.49 1.53 17.42
N LYS A 190 12.35 2.62 18.18
CA LYS A 190 11.91 3.95 17.70
C LYS A 190 10.64 3.89 16.85
N LYS A 191 9.67 3.08 17.30
CA LYS A 191 8.35 2.90 16.68
C LYS A 191 7.25 3.44 17.59
N PHE A 192 6.06 3.54 17.05
CA PHE A 192 4.88 3.96 17.80
C PHE A 192 4.08 2.75 18.28
N CYS A 193 3.47 2.89 19.45
CA CYS A 193 2.45 1.98 19.97
C CYS A 193 1.07 2.36 19.40
N LYS A 194 0.05 1.56 19.71
CA LYS A 194 -1.33 1.83 19.27
C LYS A 194 -1.87 3.19 19.72
N HIS A 195 -1.44 3.70 20.89
CA HIS A 195 -1.91 4.98 21.42
C HIS A 195 -1.33 6.17 20.64
N LEU A 196 -0.02 6.16 20.37
CA LEU A 196 0.63 7.16 19.52
C LEU A 196 0.06 7.13 18.10
N ALA A 197 -0.19 5.93 17.54
CA ALA A 197 -0.84 5.79 16.24
C ALA A 197 -2.22 6.47 16.22
N ARG A 198 -3.08 6.22 17.23
CA ARG A 198 -4.39 6.85 17.33
C ARG A 198 -4.30 8.35 17.52
N LEU A 199 -3.37 8.82 18.36
CA LEU A 199 -3.10 10.25 18.54
C LEU A 199 -2.80 10.93 17.21
N PHE A 200 -1.89 10.38 16.39
CA PHE A 200 -1.56 10.98 15.11
C PHE A 200 -2.71 10.95 14.10
N PHE A 201 -3.60 9.95 14.14
CA PHE A 201 -4.85 10.00 13.36
C PHE A 201 -5.76 11.16 13.80
N LEU A 202 -5.95 11.34 15.10
CA LEU A 202 -6.72 12.45 15.66
C LEU A 202 -6.12 13.80 15.25
N LEU A 203 -4.79 13.95 15.38
CA LEU A 203 -4.10 15.17 15.00
C LEU A 203 -4.25 15.46 13.51
N LYS A 204 -4.18 14.43 12.66
CA LYS A 204 -4.40 14.57 11.22
C LYS A 204 -5.80 15.08 10.90
N GLU A 205 -6.82 14.58 11.59
CA GLU A 205 -8.21 15.04 11.42
C GLU A 205 -8.41 16.50 11.86
N GLN A 206 -7.64 16.97 12.86
CA GLN A 206 -7.69 18.35 13.34
C GLN A 206 -6.87 19.32 12.48
N ASP A 207 -5.60 18.97 12.23
CA ASP A 207 -4.67 19.72 11.38
C ASP A 207 -3.61 18.76 10.82
N GLU A 208 -3.84 18.31 9.58
CA GLU A 208 -2.90 17.44 8.87
C GLU A 208 -1.52 18.09 8.68
N THR A 209 -1.44 19.42 8.54
CA THR A 209 -0.17 20.12 8.32
C THR A 209 0.70 20.03 9.57
N SER A 210 0.17 20.43 10.73
CA SER A 210 0.90 20.36 11.99
C SER A 210 1.18 18.90 12.41
N ALA A 211 0.25 17.97 12.17
CA ALA A 211 0.49 16.55 12.43
C ALA A 211 1.64 15.99 11.58
N THR A 212 1.68 16.38 10.30
CA THR A 212 2.76 16.02 9.37
C THR A 212 4.10 16.63 9.81
N TYR A 213 4.10 17.87 10.30
CA TYR A 213 5.29 18.52 10.85
C TYR A 213 5.93 17.68 11.95
N PHE A 214 5.16 17.27 12.98
CA PHE A 214 5.71 16.44 14.06
C PHE A 214 6.27 15.09 13.56
N LEU A 215 5.56 14.40 12.65
CA LEU A 215 6.07 13.15 12.08
C LEU A 215 7.37 13.35 11.29
N LYS A 216 7.47 14.47 10.56
CA LYS A 216 8.66 14.80 9.77
C LYS A 216 9.84 15.10 10.67
N GLU A 217 9.66 15.94 11.70
CA GLU A 217 10.72 16.28 12.65
C GLU A 217 11.28 15.06 13.38
N ILE A 218 10.41 14.11 13.74
CA ILE A 218 10.83 12.83 14.33
C ILE A 218 11.56 11.97 13.29
N GLY A 219 11.07 11.92 12.05
CA GLY A 219 11.58 11.03 11.00
C GLY A 219 12.92 11.44 10.43
N ASP A 220 13.11 12.72 10.12
CA ASP A 220 14.30 13.23 9.44
C ASP A 220 15.57 13.06 10.30
N ASN A 221 15.43 13.06 11.64
CA ASN A 221 16.55 12.97 12.58
C ASN A 221 16.37 11.86 13.61
N ILE A 222 15.70 10.76 13.25
CA ILE A 222 15.26 9.72 14.20
C ILE A 222 16.36 9.20 15.13
N ASN A 223 17.61 9.17 14.68
CA ASN A 223 18.75 8.72 15.49
C ASN A 223 19.06 9.64 16.68
N ASP A 224 18.78 10.93 16.54
CA ASP A 224 18.99 11.96 17.57
C ASP A 224 17.82 12.06 18.56
N TRP A 225 16.69 11.41 18.25
CA TRP A 225 15.53 11.42 19.11
C TRP A 225 15.62 10.38 20.22
N GLU A 226 15.29 10.80 21.43
CA GLU A 226 15.13 9.93 22.59
C GLU A 226 13.67 9.52 22.77
N PHE A 227 13.43 8.22 22.83
CA PHE A 227 12.12 7.63 23.07
C PHE A 227 12.12 7.08 24.49
N ASN A 228 11.50 7.82 25.40
CA ASN A 228 11.62 7.59 26.84
C ASN A 228 10.25 7.36 27.49
N ASP A 229 10.28 6.90 28.73
CA ASP A 229 9.10 6.67 29.55
C ASP A 229 8.58 7.95 30.22
#